data_AF-A0A1B9L0Z8-F1
#
_entry.id   AF-A0A1B9L0Z8-F1
#
_cell.length_a   1.000
_cell.length_b   1.000
_cell.length_c   1.000
_cell.angle_alpha   90.00
_cell.angle_beta   90.00
_cell.angle_gamma   90.00
#
_symmetry.space_group_name_H-M   'P 1'
#
loop_
_entity.id
_entity.type
_entity.pdbx_description
1 polymer ?
#
loop_
_entity_poly.entity_id
_entity_poly.type
_entity_poly.pdbx_seq_one_letter_code
_entity_poly.pdbx_strand_id
1 'polypeptide(L)'
;MNYSVPPQNIKYISESNLNICKKYNHYIDNYMRKLGRPIIRPGYKIRTPSEYCDFLNQYIFSLRYDEKGLNNFINEMIASCKQDIDDFSWLENDRLCYYSWLSIMLNQVKIDDDIIRINPCPPAMPPLATDLINTPLKLIPSSSDMRAKIVKEYIASLNNDDIRFIAINNIKSAWSIIEKIKVPFKFSIDDEQQINWTWNYILTKLKNKSPWQYDLYMNYIVPTSIAEKYHAIFIIHDYFYACNEDTHKVFCIDYKKALSQKKFREKEGVKSINVQLDIKIKEQLDQLLDHYQYSQQRLLEVLISEHYKSVQHKLDKSNFS
;
A
#
# COMPACT_ATOMS: atom_id res chain seq x y z
N MET A 1 -31.05 -15.21 -15.41
CA MET A 1 -29.97 -15.19 -16.43
C MET A 1 -29.96 -16.55 -17.10
N ASN A 2 -30.21 -16.62 -18.40
CA ASN A 2 -30.09 -17.86 -19.15
C ASN A 2 -28.60 -18.17 -19.35
N TYR A 3 -28.12 -19.19 -18.66
CA TYR A 3 -26.77 -19.71 -18.86
C TYR A 3 -26.76 -20.45 -20.20
N SER A 4 -26.15 -19.86 -21.22
CA SER A 4 -25.84 -20.58 -22.46
C SER A 4 -24.88 -21.71 -22.11
N VAL A 5 -25.31 -22.95 -22.30
CA VAL A 5 -24.48 -24.15 -22.15
C VAL A 5 -23.37 -24.05 -23.20
N PRO A 6 -22.07 -24.12 -22.82
CA PRO A 6 -21.00 -24.14 -23.81
C PRO A 6 -21.13 -25.39 -24.69
N PRO A 7 -20.71 -25.35 -25.96
CA PRO A 7 -20.56 -26.57 -26.75
C PRO A 7 -19.66 -27.56 -25.99
N GLN A 8 -20.07 -28.82 -25.90
CA GLN A 8 -19.49 -29.90 -25.07
C GLN A 8 -17.99 -30.23 -25.33
N ASN A 9 -17.28 -29.46 -26.17
CA ASN A 9 -15.94 -29.79 -26.68
C ASN A 9 -14.86 -28.72 -26.46
N ILE A 10 -15.14 -27.58 -25.79
CA ILE A 10 -14.08 -26.60 -25.54
C ILE A 10 -13.42 -26.87 -24.18
N LYS A 11 -12.17 -27.39 -24.23
CA LYS A 11 -11.31 -27.58 -23.07
C LYS A 11 -10.25 -26.47 -23.04
N TYR A 12 -10.37 -25.57 -22.08
CA TYR A 12 -9.38 -24.52 -21.81
C TYR A 12 -8.27 -25.00 -20.90
N ILE A 13 -8.62 -25.85 -19.93
CA ILE A 13 -7.70 -26.48 -19.00
C ILE A 13 -7.94 -27.99 -18.96
N SER A 14 -6.85 -28.73 -18.73
CA SER A 14 -6.83 -30.17 -18.48
C SER A 14 -5.74 -30.45 -17.47
N GLU A 15 -6.10 -31.10 -16.36
CA GLU A 15 -5.18 -31.40 -15.27
C GLU A 15 -5.49 -32.77 -14.67
N SER A 16 -4.44 -33.50 -14.36
CA SER A 16 -4.49 -34.86 -13.82
C SER A 16 -4.38 -34.90 -12.30
N ASN A 17 -3.86 -33.83 -11.69
CA ASN A 17 -3.73 -33.70 -10.26
C ASN A 17 -4.93 -32.97 -9.65
N LEU A 18 -5.72 -33.69 -8.84
CA LEU A 18 -6.91 -33.15 -8.18
C LEU A 18 -6.60 -31.93 -7.30
N ASN A 19 -5.42 -31.87 -6.67
CA ASN A 19 -5.04 -30.72 -5.84
C ASN A 19 -4.76 -29.49 -6.71
N ILE A 20 -4.16 -29.65 -7.88
CA ILE A 20 -3.99 -28.54 -8.83
C ILE A 20 -5.36 -28.06 -9.34
N CYS A 21 -6.30 -28.98 -9.62
CA CYS A 21 -7.67 -28.60 -9.96
C CYS A 21 -8.34 -27.75 -8.87
N LYS A 22 -8.19 -28.13 -7.59
CA LYS A 22 -8.67 -27.32 -6.45
C LYS A 22 -8.03 -25.93 -6.40
N LYS A 23 -6.72 -25.85 -6.66
CA LYS A 23 -6.00 -24.56 -6.75
C LYS A 23 -6.57 -23.66 -7.85
N TYR A 24 -6.87 -24.21 -9.03
CA TYR A 24 -7.54 -23.47 -10.10
C TYR A 24 -8.92 -22.94 -9.68
N ASN A 25 -9.75 -23.75 -9.02
CA ASN A 25 -11.04 -23.28 -8.52
C ASN A 25 -10.88 -22.12 -7.55
N HIS A 26 -9.95 -22.23 -6.59
CA HIS A 26 -9.72 -21.15 -5.63
C HIS A 26 -9.25 -19.86 -6.32
N TYR A 27 -8.38 -19.97 -7.32
CA TYR A 27 -7.95 -18.83 -8.12
C TYR A 27 -9.14 -18.15 -8.82
N ILE A 28 -9.98 -18.93 -9.50
CA ILE A 28 -11.19 -18.46 -10.20
C ILE A 28 -12.19 -17.82 -9.22
N ASP A 29 -12.42 -18.44 -8.05
CA ASP A 29 -13.31 -17.91 -7.03
C ASP A 29 -12.85 -16.54 -6.52
N ASN A 30 -11.55 -16.39 -6.24
CA ASN A 30 -10.97 -15.11 -5.85
C ASN A 30 -11.09 -14.07 -6.97
N TYR A 31 -10.86 -14.48 -8.21
CA TYR A 31 -11.02 -13.60 -9.36
C TYR A 31 -12.45 -13.10 -9.52
N MET A 32 -13.44 -13.98 -9.38
CA MET A 32 -14.87 -13.63 -9.47
C MET A 32 -15.31 -12.67 -8.36
N ARG A 33 -14.78 -12.84 -7.14
CA ARG A 33 -15.01 -11.89 -6.04
C ARG A 33 -14.50 -10.50 -6.38
N LYS A 34 -13.31 -10.39 -7.01
CA LYS A 34 -12.79 -9.09 -7.47
C LYS A 34 -13.75 -8.40 -8.45
N LEU A 35 -14.45 -9.18 -9.26
CA LEU A 35 -15.45 -8.70 -10.22
C LEU A 35 -16.84 -8.46 -9.60
N GLY A 36 -17.02 -8.68 -8.29
CA GLY A 36 -18.33 -8.60 -7.63
C GLY A 36 -19.33 -9.65 -8.11
N ARG A 37 -18.85 -10.76 -8.69
CA ARG A 37 -19.67 -11.82 -9.27
C ARG A 37 -19.95 -12.93 -8.25
N PRO A 38 -21.11 -13.61 -8.35
CA PRO A 38 -21.43 -14.73 -7.47
C PRO A 38 -20.40 -15.85 -7.63
N ILE A 39 -19.92 -16.33 -6.48
CA ILE A 39 -19.11 -17.54 -6.37
C ILE A 39 -20.04 -18.70 -6.61
N ILE A 40 -19.63 -19.68 -7.42
CA ILE A 40 -20.40 -20.92 -7.51
C ILE A 40 -19.47 -22.09 -7.37
N ARG A 41 -19.82 -22.91 -6.38
CA ARG A 41 -18.98 -23.99 -5.90
C ARG A 41 -19.20 -25.23 -6.75
N PRO A 42 -18.16 -26.04 -6.97
CA PRO A 42 -18.36 -27.39 -7.45
C PRO A 42 -19.33 -28.10 -6.50
N GLY A 43 -20.37 -28.73 -7.05
CA GLY A 43 -21.29 -29.51 -6.22
C GLY A 43 -20.53 -30.63 -5.50
N TYR A 44 -21.04 -31.07 -4.34
CA TYR A 44 -20.43 -32.11 -3.48
C TYR A 44 -20.13 -33.47 -4.16
N LYS A 45 -20.44 -33.63 -5.45
CA LYS A 45 -20.29 -34.86 -6.24
C LYS A 45 -19.03 -34.90 -7.11
N ILE A 46 -18.27 -33.81 -7.27
CA ILE A 46 -17.05 -33.85 -8.10
C ILE A 46 -15.96 -34.62 -7.36
N ARG A 47 -15.51 -35.74 -7.94
CA ARG A 47 -14.51 -36.64 -7.30
C ARG A 47 -13.26 -36.86 -8.15
N THR A 48 -13.33 -36.60 -9.45
CA THR A 48 -12.21 -36.82 -10.36
C THR A 48 -11.64 -35.52 -10.92
N PRO A 49 -10.34 -35.48 -11.27
CA PRO A 49 -9.73 -34.32 -11.94
C PRO A 49 -10.45 -33.92 -13.23
N SER A 50 -10.92 -34.89 -14.03
CA SER A 50 -11.63 -34.63 -15.28
C SER A 50 -12.97 -33.93 -15.03
N GLU A 51 -13.81 -34.45 -14.13
CA GLU A 51 -15.08 -33.80 -13.77
C GLU A 51 -14.86 -32.38 -13.25
N TYR A 52 -13.77 -32.18 -12.51
CA TYR A 52 -13.39 -30.88 -11.96
C TYR A 52 -12.95 -29.91 -13.06
N CYS A 53 -12.11 -30.35 -13.99
CA CYS A 53 -11.72 -29.55 -15.16
C CYS A 53 -12.91 -29.23 -16.06
N ASP A 54 -13.84 -30.17 -16.26
CA ASP A 54 -15.05 -29.94 -17.06
C ASP A 54 -15.93 -28.86 -16.41
N PHE A 55 -16.11 -28.90 -15.09
CA PHE A 55 -16.76 -27.84 -14.33
C PHE A 55 -16.04 -26.49 -14.53
N LEU A 56 -14.73 -26.43 -14.31
CA LEU A 56 -13.96 -25.19 -14.44
C LEU A 56 -13.92 -24.64 -15.87
N ASN A 57 -13.90 -25.49 -16.88
CA ASN A 57 -13.96 -25.07 -18.28
C ASN A 57 -15.28 -24.38 -18.62
N GLN A 58 -16.40 -24.86 -18.05
CA GLN A 58 -17.69 -24.17 -18.16
C GLN A 58 -17.65 -22.79 -17.47
N TYR A 59 -16.94 -22.69 -16.34
CA TYR A 59 -16.71 -21.42 -15.64
C TYR A 59 -15.94 -20.43 -16.48
N ILE A 60 -14.78 -20.85 -16.98
CA ILE A 60 -13.88 -20.04 -17.78
C ILE A 60 -14.60 -19.53 -19.03
N PHE A 61 -15.38 -20.38 -19.70
CA PHE A 61 -16.23 -19.98 -20.83
C PHE A 61 -17.20 -18.85 -20.46
N SER A 62 -17.82 -18.93 -19.29
CA SER A 62 -18.82 -17.95 -18.83
C SER A 62 -18.26 -16.55 -18.57
N LEU A 63 -16.92 -16.40 -18.47
CA LEU A 63 -16.26 -15.11 -18.23
C LEU A 63 -16.39 -14.14 -19.42
N ARG A 64 -16.69 -14.64 -20.62
CA ARG A 64 -16.88 -13.87 -21.87
C ARG A 64 -15.69 -12.95 -22.21
N TYR A 65 -14.47 -13.43 -22.00
CA TYR A 65 -13.28 -12.76 -22.53
C TYR A 65 -13.21 -12.87 -24.06
N ASP A 66 -12.51 -11.92 -24.68
CA ASP A 66 -11.96 -12.12 -26.01
C ASP A 66 -10.83 -13.17 -25.95
N GLU A 67 -10.43 -13.72 -27.09
CA GLU A 67 -9.44 -14.81 -27.14
C GLU A 67 -8.12 -14.44 -26.44
N LYS A 68 -7.67 -13.19 -26.62
CA LYS A 68 -6.44 -12.68 -25.99
C LYS A 68 -6.59 -12.58 -24.47
N GLY A 69 -7.67 -11.98 -23.96
CA GLY A 69 -7.93 -11.87 -22.53
C GLY A 69 -8.10 -13.23 -21.87
N LEU A 70 -8.72 -14.18 -22.57
CA LEU A 70 -8.92 -15.54 -22.09
C LEU A 70 -7.59 -16.29 -21.93
N ASN A 71 -6.74 -16.23 -22.97
CA ASN A 71 -5.41 -16.85 -22.94
C ASN A 71 -4.52 -16.25 -21.84
N ASN A 72 -4.55 -14.92 -21.66
CA ASN A 72 -3.84 -14.27 -20.57
C ASN A 72 -4.33 -14.76 -19.20
N PHE A 73 -5.65 -14.78 -18.99
CA PHE A 73 -6.23 -15.25 -17.73
C PHE A 73 -5.84 -16.69 -17.40
N ILE A 74 -5.94 -17.61 -18.37
CA ILE A 74 -5.58 -19.03 -18.19
C ILE A 74 -4.09 -19.16 -17.88
N ASN A 75 -3.22 -18.47 -18.61
CA ASN A 75 -1.77 -18.53 -18.40
C ASN A 75 -1.38 -17.98 -17.02
N GLU A 76 -1.97 -16.87 -16.59
CA GLU A 76 -1.78 -16.31 -15.25
C GLU A 76 -2.23 -17.29 -14.15
N MET A 77 -3.40 -17.90 -14.31
CA MET A 77 -3.91 -18.90 -13.37
C MET A 77 -2.98 -20.11 -13.27
N ILE A 78 -2.56 -20.67 -14.41
CA ILE A 78 -1.66 -21.83 -14.45
C ILE A 78 -0.33 -21.50 -13.79
N ALA A 79 0.28 -20.35 -14.13
CA ALA A 79 1.53 -19.90 -13.55
C ALA A 79 1.42 -19.74 -12.02
N SER A 80 0.34 -19.09 -11.54
CA SER A 80 0.10 -18.90 -10.11
C SER A 80 -0.07 -20.23 -9.37
N CYS A 81 -0.76 -21.20 -9.94
CA CYS A 81 -1.04 -22.48 -9.27
C CYS A 81 0.13 -23.46 -9.30
N LYS A 82 1.09 -23.27 -10.21
CA LYS A 82 2.33 -24.05 -10.31
C LYS A 82 3.51 -23.43 -9.56
N GLN A 83 3.38 -22.19 -9.08
CA GLN A 83 4.43 -21.55 -8.28
C GLN A 83 4.70 -22.36 -7.01
N ASP A 84 5.98 -22.45 -6.65
CA ASP A 84 6.41 -23.06 -5.41
C ASP A 84 5.80 -22.29 -4.23
N ILE A 85 5.14 -23.01 -3.32
CA ILE A 85 4.51 -22.42 -2.13
C ILE A 85 5.56 -21.99 -1.09
N ASP A 86 6.81 -22.43 -1.25
CA ASP A 86 7.96 -22.01 -0.47
C ASP A 86 8.73 -20.83 -1.13
N ASP A 87 8.29 -20.36 -2.30
CA ASP A 87 8.82 -19.14 -2.90
C ASP A 87 8.21 -17.89 -2.25
N PHE A 88 9.02 -17.26 -1.40
CA PHE A 88 8.70 -16.03 -0.68
C PHE A 88 9.41 -14.79 -1.24
N SER A 89 9.91 -14.82 -2.48
CA SER A 89 10.52 -13.65 -3.15
C SER A 89 9.61 -12.41 -3.14
N TRP A 90 8.29 -12.62 -3.19
CA TRP A 90 7.29 -11.55 -3.10
C TRP A 90 7.32 -10.76 -1.78
N LEU A 91 7.96 -11.27 -0.72
CA LEU A 91 8.19 -10.54 0.53
C LEU A 91 9.36 -9.56 0.48
N GLU A 92 10.15 -9.54 -0.61
CA GLU A 92 11.20 -8.52 -0.83
C GLU A 92 10.60 -7.12 -1.05
N ASN A 93 9.32 -7.04 -1.44
CA ASN A 93 8.59 -5.78 -1.46
C ASN A 93 8.17 -5.41 -0.03
N ASP A 94 8.85 -4.43 0.56
CA ASP A 94 8.61 -3.98 1.94
C ASP A 94 7.15 -3.68 2.26
N ARG A 95 6.44 -3.04 1.33
CA ARG A 95 5.04 -2.62 1.50
C ARG A 95 4.11 -3.83 1.47
N LEU A 96 4.32 -4.78 0.56
CA LEU A 96 3.61 -6.05 0.55
C LEU A 96 3.93 -6.90 1.78
N CYS A 97 5.19 -6.95 2.20
CA CYS A 97 5.62 -7.68 3.39
C CYS A 97 4.91 -7.15 4.65
N TYR A 98 4.88 -5.83 4.82
CA TYR A 98 4.15 -5.19 5.91
C TYR A 98 2.64 -5.47 5.80
N TYR A 99 2.06 -5.29 4.62
CA TYR A 99 0.64 -5.59 4.39
C TYR A 99 0.30 -7.01 4.84
N SER A 100 1.13 -7.98 4.46
CA SER A 100 0.95 -9.41 4.74
C SER A 100 1.02 -9.75 6.22
N TRP A 101 2.06 -9.24 6.89
CA TRP A 101 2.20 -9.38 8.34
C TRP A 101 0.97 -8.82 9.06
N LEU A 102 0.54 -7.61 8.68
CA LEU A 102 -0.61 -6.97 9.31
C LEU A 102 -1.92 -7.72 9.02
N SER A 103 -2.08 -8.32 7.83
CA SER A 103 -3.28 -9.11 7.48
C SER A 103 -3.39 -10.35 8.37
N ILE A 104 -2.25 -11.01 8.60
CA ILE A 104 -2.15 -12.19 9.48
C ILE A 104 -2.48 -11.79 10.92
N MET A 105 -1.85 -10.72 11.43
CA MET A 105 -2.04 -10.26 12.81
C MET A 105 -3.49 -9.84 13.10
N LEU A 106 -4.15 -9.20 12.13
CA LEU A 106 -5.53 -8.76 12.25
C LEU A 106 -6.55 -9.85 11.97
N ASN A 107 -6.08 -11.10 11.84
CA ASN A 107 -6.87 -12.29 11.62
C ASN A 107 -7.89 -12.12 10.47
N GLN A 108 -7.49 -11.41 9.41
CA GLN A 108 -8.15 -11.49 8.10
C GLN A 108 -7.91 -12.87 7.46
N VAL A 109 -7.32 -13.83 8.16
CA VAL A 109 -7.15 -15.21 7.70
C VAL A 109 -8.12 -16.08 8.50
N LYS A 110 -9.43 -15.79 8.43
CA LYS A 110 -10.42 -16.68 9.07
C LYS A 110 -10.37 -18.05 8.40
N ILE A 111 -10.10 -19.10 9.16
CA ILE A 111 -10.26 -20.49 8.77
C ILE A 111 -11.68 -20.90 9.17
N ASP A 112 -12.70 -20.44 8.45
CA ASP A 112 -14.06 -20.99 8.59
C ASP A 112 -14.17 -22.17 7.61
N ASP A 113 -14.51 -23.37 8.08
CA ASP A 113 -14.82 -24.60 7.32
C ASP A 113 -14.31 -24.60 5.85
N ASP A 114 -12.99 -24.77 5.69
CA ASP A 114 -12.24 -24.85 4.42
C ASP A 114 -12.04 -23.56 3.61
N ILE A 115 -12.35 -22.36 4.14
CA ILE A 115 -12.17 -21.10 3.40
C ILE A 115 -11.36 -20.09 4.21
N ILE A 116 -10.08 -19.97 3.89
CA ILE A 116 -9.27 -18.81 4.27
C ILE A 116 -9.77 -17.58 3.49
N ARG A 117 -10.01 -16.44 4.16
CA ARG A 117 -10.58 -15.24 3.53
C ARG A 117 -9.89 -13.92 3.92
N ILE A 118 -8.95 -13.46 3.10
CA ILE A 118 -8.35 -12.13 3.30
C ILE A 118 -9.21 -11.06 2.66
N ASN A 119 -9.81 -10.22 3.51
CA ASN A 119 -10.52 -9.04 3.07
C ASN A 119 -9.51 -7.95 2.74
N PRO A 120 -9.60 -7.29 1.57
CA PRO A 120 -8.72 -6.15 1.29
C PRO A 120 -8.89 -5.04 2.32
N CYS A 121 -10.11 -4.89 2.88
CA CYS A 121 -10.48 -3.90 3.89
C CYS A 121 -10.32 -4.44 5.32
N PRO A 122 -9.87 -3.61 6.30
CA PRO A 122 -9.91 -3.95 7.72
C PRO A 122 -11.33 -4.37 8.11
N PRO A 123 -11.50 -5.50 8.83
CA PRO A 123 -12.82 -5.90 9.29
C PRO A 123 -13.37 -4.86 10.28
N ALA A 124 -14.70 -4.74 10.32
CA ALA A 124 -15.40 -3.86 11.28
C ALA A 124 -15.06 -4.22 12.73
N MET A 125 -14.68 -5.48 12.97
CA MET A 125 -14.07 -5.98 14.19
C MET A 125 -12.94 -6.93 13.80
N PRO A 126 -11.66 -6.69 14.13
CA PRO A 126 -10.66 -7.74 14.03
C PRO A 126 -11.15 -8.85 14.95
N PRO A 127 -11.13 -10.11 14.50
CA PRO A 127 -11.33 -11.21 15.41
C PRO A 127 -10.37 -10.98 16.58
N LEU A 128 -10.88 -11.11 17.82
CA LEU A 128 -9.98 -11.36 18.94
C LEU A 128 -9.08 -12.49 18.46
N ALA A 129 -7.79 -12.24 18.40
CA ALA A 129 -6.80 -13.19 17.94
C ALA A 129 -6.69 -14.33 18.97
N THR A 130 -7.79 -15.01 19.26
CA THR A 130 -7.91 -16.02 20.33
C THR A 130 -7.06 -17.24 20.02
N ASP A 131 -6.82 -17.51 18.74
CA ASP A 131 -6.08 -18.69 18.29
C ASP A 131 -4.58 -18.39 18.10
N LEU A 132 -4.19 -17.11 18.14
CA LEU A 132 -2.79 -16.64 18.08
C LEU A 132 -2.16 -16.46 19.48
N ILE A 133 -2.91 -16.75 20.55
CA ILE A 133 -2.47 -16.55 21.94
C ILE A 133 -1.20 -17.37 22.27
N ASN A 134 -0.90 -18.43 21.49
CA ASN A 134 0.20 -19.36 21.74
C ASN A 134 1.29 -19.42 20.64
N THR A 135 1.29 -18.50 19.67
CA THR A 135 2.31 -18.46 18.61
C THR A 135 3.37 -17.37 18.87
N PRO A 136 4.58 -17.46 18.27
CA PRO A 136 5.65 -16.45 18.37
C PRO A 136 5.29 -15.04 17.84
N LEU A 137 4.02 -14.83 17.45
CA LEU A 137 3.41 -13.64 16.87
C LEU A 137 3.17 -12.49 17.88
N LYS A 138 3.69 -12.57 19.11
CA LYS A 138 3.62 -11.48 20.11
C LYS A 138 4.58 -10.32 19.83
N LEU A 139 5.58 -10.51 18.97
CA LEU A 139 6.56 -9.48 18.66
C LEU A 139 5.99 -8.52 17.61
N ILE A 140 5.84 -7.25 17.97
CA ILE A 140 5.66 -6.17 17.00
C ILE A 140 7.00 -6.02 16.27
N PRO A 141 7.07 -6.35 14.98
CA PRO A 141 8.32 -6.32 14.25
C PRO A 141 8.74 -4.88 14.00
N SER A 142 10.04 -4.64 14.12
CA SER A 142 10.65 -3.31 13.91
C SER A 142 11.40 -3.20 12.59
N SER A 143 11.28 -4.19 11.70
CA SER A 143 11.93 -4.21 10.39
C SER A 143 11.18 -5.12 9.41
N SER A 144 11.41 -4.90 8.11
CA SER A 144 10.88 -5.76 7.04
C SER A 144 11.39 -7.19 7.12
N ASP A 145 12.65 -7.42 7.50
CA ASP A 145 13.19 -8.79 7.67
C ASP A 145 12.44 -9.57 8.75
N MET A 146 12.15 -8.90 9.86
CA MET A 146 11.41 -9.51 10.96
C MET A 146 9.96 -9.79 10.56
N ARG A 147 9.32 -8.87 9.83
CA ARG A 147 8.00 -9.08 9.23
C ARG A 147 8.02 -10.29 8.29
N ALA A 148 9.00 -10.39 7.40
CA ALA A 148 9.12 -11.47 6.44
C ALA A 148 9.31 -12.83 7.14
N LYS A 149 10.16 -12.88 8.16
CA LYS A 149 10.37 -14.09 8.98
C LYS A 149 9.05 -14.54 9.62
N ILE A 150 8.32 -13.63 10.25
CA ILE A 150 7.04 -13.92 10.90
C ILE A 150 6.02 -14.45 9.88
N VAL A 151 5.91 -13.81 8.70
CA VAL A 151 4.99 -14.26 7.64
C VAL A 151 5.35 -15.67 7.17
N LYS A 152 6.65 -15.94 6.93
CA LYS A 152 7.13 -17.27 6.53
C LYS A 152 6.81 -18.34 7.57
N GLU A 153 7.10 -18.06 8.85
CA GLU A 153 6.81 -18.96 9.96
C GLU A 153 5.31 -19.23 10.11
N TYR A 154 4.48 -18.21 9.98
CA TYR A 154 3.02 -18.37 10.00
C TYR A 154 2.54 -19.27 8.87
N ILE A 155 2.97 -19.01 7.63
CA ILE A 155 2.57 -19.84 6.47
C ILE A 155 3.08 -21.27 6.63
N ALA A 156 4.31 -21.48 7.10
CA ALA A 156 4.85 -22.82 7.35
C ALA A 156 4.10 -23.58 8.47
N SER A 157 3.48 -22.86 9.42
CA SER A 157 2.69 -23.47 10.51
C SER A 157 1.32 -23.99 10.08
N LEU A 158 0.86 -23.68 8.85
CA LEU A 158 -0.44 -24.12 8.35
C LEU A 158 -0.41 -25.61 7.97
N ASN A 159 -1.43 -26.34 8.41
CA ASN A 159 -1.46 -27.82 8.46
C ASN A 159 -1.36 -28.56 7.11
N ASN A 160 -1.52 -27.90 5.96
CA ASN A 160 -1.32 -28.51 4.63
C ASN A 160 -1.04 -27.49 3.51
N ASP A 161 -0.50 -27.98 2.39
CA ASP A 161 -0.12 -27.17 1.22
C ASP A 161 -1.29 -26.46 0.54
N ASP A 162 -2.50 -27.04 0.60
CA ASP A 162 -3.71 -26.41 0.04
C ASP A 162 -4.05 -25.14 0.82
N ILE A 163 -4.05 -25.20 2.16
CA ILE A 163 -4.30 -24.07 3.07
C ILE A 163 -3.20 -23.01 2.90
N ARG A 164 -1.93 -23.43 2.79
CA ARG A 164 -0.80 -22.53 2.53
C ARG A 164 -0.97 -21.77 1.21
N PHE A 165 -1.29 -22.49 0.15
CA PHE A 165 -1.53 -21.91 -1.17
C PHE A 165 -2.68 -20.91 -1.14
N ILE A 166 -3.80 -21.29 -0.52
CA ILE A 166 -4.98 -20.43 -0.38
C ILE A 166 -4.63 -19.14 0.39
N ALA A 167 -3.87 -19.25 1.48
CA ALA A 167 -3.43 -18.09 2.27
C ALA A 167 -2.56 -17.14 1.44
N ILE A 168 -1.50 -17.66 0.79
CA ILE A 168 -0.59 -16.86 -0.05
C ILE A 168 -1.37 -16.17 -1.19
N ASN A 169 -2.23 -16.91 -1.89
CA ASN A 169 -2.97 -16.35 -3.03
C ASN A 169 -4.00 -15.32 -2.62
N ASN A 170 -4.58 -15.44 -1.43
CA ASN A 170 -5.46 -14.41 -0.88
C ASN A 170 -4.69 -13.12 -0.59
N ILE A 171 -3.49 -13.22 0.02
CA ILE A 171 -2.63 -12.05 0.30
C ILE A 171 -2.27 -11.36 -1.00
N LYS A 172 -1.69 -12.11 -1.95
CA LYS A 172 -1.29 -11.60 -3.28
C LYS A 172 -2.49 -11.00 -4.04
N SER A 173 -3.66 -11.63 -3.93
CA SER A 173 -4.88 -11.13 -4.56
C SER A 173 -5.38 -9.82 -3.97
N ALA A 174 -5.39 -9.68 -2.65
CA ALA A 174 -5.77 -8.43 -2.01
C ALA A 174 -4.75 -7.33 -2.34
N TRP A 175 -3.46 -7.65 -2.30
CA TRP A 175 -2.38 -6.75 -2.70
C TRP A 175 -2.52 -6.25 -4.14
N SER A 176 -2.86 -7.13 -5.09
CA SER A 176 -3.03 -6.74 -6.51
C SER A 176 -4.10 -5.66 -6.75
N ILE A 177 -5.02 -5.47 -5.80
CA ILE A 177 -6.01 -4.40 -5.81
C ILE A 177 -5.37 -3.13 -5.24
N ILE A 178 -4.74 -3.24 -4.07
CA ILE A 178 -4.13 -2.14 -3.33
C ILE A 178 -2.98 -1.49 -4.11
N GLU A 179 -2.13 -2.28 -4.74
CA GLU A 179 -0.96 -1.82 -5.49
C GLU A 179 -1.33 -0.87 -6.64
N LYS A 180 -2.50 -1.10 -7.25
CA LYS A 180 -3.02 -0.25 -8.34
C LYS A 180 -3.54 1.09 -7.85
N ILE A 181 -3.73 1.26 -6.55
CA ILE A 181 -4.31 2.47 -5.98
C ILE A 181 -3.22 3.53 -5.83
N LYS A 182 -3.49 4.69 -6.43
CA LYS A 182 -2.56 5.81 -6.43
C LYS A 182 -2.45 6.42 -5.04
N VAL A 183 -1.28 6.28 -4.44
CA VAL A 183 -0.96 6.89 -3.15
C VAL A 183 -0.78 8.41 -3.30
N PRO A 184 -1.33 9.25 -2.40
CA PRO A 184 -1.22 10.71 -2.49
C PRO A 184 0.13 11.26 -1.98
N PHE A 185 0.97 10.42 -1.38
CA PHE A 185 2.24 10.78 -0.78
C PHE A 185 3.33 10.98 -1.84
N LYS A 186 4.09 12.07 -1.72
CA LYS A 186 5.22 12.40 -2.59
C LYS A 186 6.38 12.92 -1.74
N PHE A 187 7.09 12.01 -1.07
CA PHE A 187 8.29 12.30 -0.28
C PHE A 187 9.20 11.07 -0.22
N SER A 188 10.50 11.30 -0.07
CA SER A 188 11.52 10.24 0.12
C SER A 188 11.51 9.76 1.57
N ILE A 189 12.13 8.61 1.80
CA ILE A 189 12.39 8.08 3.16
C ILE A 189 13.31 9.02 3.98
N ASP A 190 14.10 9.86 3.31
CA ASP A 190 15.01 10.82 3.95
C ASP A 190 14.32 12.13 4.39
N ASP A 191 13.08 12.36 3.94
CA ASP A 191 12.32 13.56 4.29
C ASP A 191 11.63 13.39 5.65
N GLU A 192 12.44 13.35 6.71
CA GLU A 192 11.99 13.11 8.08
C GLU A 192 10.89 14.10 8.52
N GLN A 193 11.01 15.38 8.12
CA GLN A 193 10.03 16.41 8.46
C GLN A 193 8.67 16.11 7.81
N GLN A 194 8.67 15.75 6.52
CA GLN A 194 7.43 15.39 5.84
C GLN A 194 6.86 14.07 6.34
N ILE A 195 7.69 13.08 6.68
CA ILE A 195 7.26 11.82 7.27
C ILE A 195 6.56 12.06 8.61
N ASN A 196 7.19 12.78 9.53
CA ASN A 196 6.61 13.07 10.85
C ASN A 196 5.31 13.88 10.73
N TRP A 197 5.26 14.86 9.83
CA TRP A 197 4.03 15.62 9.59
C TRP A 197 2.92 14.73 9.01
N THR A 198 3.22 13.93 7.99
CA THR A 198 2.24 13.04 7.35
C THR A 198 1.72 12.00 8.34
N TRP A 199 2.60 11.42 9.16
CA TRP A 199 2.23 10.49 10.23
C TRP A 199 1.21 11.11 11.18
N ASN A 200 1.53 12.29 11.73
CA ASN A 200 0.65 12.98 12.67
C ASN A 200 -0.71 13.36 12.03
N TYR A 201 -0.68 13.79 10.77
CA TYR A 201 -1.89 14.10 10.01
C TYR A 201 -2.81 12.88 9.86
N ILE A 202 -2.24 11.74 9.45
CA ILE A 202 -2.98 10.50 9.23
C ILE A 202 -3.55 9.99 10.55
N LEU A 203 -2.75 9.97 11.62
CA LEU A 203 -3.22 9.55 12.95
C LEU A 203 -4.38 10.41 13.43
N THR A 204 -4.29 11.73 13.26
CA THR A 204 -5.37 12.66 13.64
C THR A 204 -6.64 12.39 12.82
N LYS A 205 -6.50 12.19 11.51
CA LYS A 205 -7.63 11.87 10.62
C LYS A 205 -8.26 10.51 10.96
N LEU A 206 -7.45 9.50 11.24
CA LEU A 206 -7.92 8.16 11.61
C LEU A 206 -8.66 8.20 12.95
N LYS A 207 -8.07 8.84 13.96
CA LYS A 207 -8.67 9.00 15.29
C LYS A 207 -10.01 9.74 15.22
N ASN A 208 -10.10 10.80 14.42
CA ASN A 208 -11.35 11.55 14.27
C ASN A 208 -12.43 10.80 13.48
N LYS A 209 -12.02 9.99 12.49
CA LYS A 209 -12.96 9.21 11.67
C LYS A 209 -13.51 8.00 12.44
N SER A 210 -12.65 7.31 13.18
CA SER A 210 -13.00 6.10 13.93
C SER A 210 -12.05 5.91 15.11
N PRO A 211 -12.38 6.47 16.29
CA PRO A 211 -11.55 6.34 17.50
C PRO A 211 -11.29 4.89 17.88
N TRP A 212 -12.31 4.04 17.76
CA TRP A 212 -12.20 2.62 18.10
C TRP A 212 -11.27 1.85 17.15
N GLN A 213 -11.31 2.12 15.83
CA GLN A 213 -10.34 1.54 14.91
C GLN A 213 -8.93 2.06 15.21
N TYR A 214 -8.79 3.36 15.47
CA TYR A 214 -7.51 3.94 15.86
C TYR A 214 -6.88 3.19 17.05
N ASP A 215 -7.60 3.06 18.16
CA ASP A 215 -7.06 2.43 19.38
C ASP A 215 -6.66 0.96 19.14
N LEU A 216 -7.41 0.28 18.29
CA LEU A 216 -7.22 -1.13 18.00
C LEU A 216 -6.01 -1.41 17.09
N TYR A 217 -5.84 -0.62 16.02
CA TYR A 217 -4.78 -0.84 15.05
C TYR A 217 -3.45 -0.20 15.46
N MET A 218 -3.49 0.87 16.27
CA MET A 218 -2.27 1.50 16.79
C MET A 218 -1.54 0.62 17.82
N ASN A 219 -2.19 -0.41 18.38
CA ASN A 219 -1.50 -1.43 19.16
C ASN A 219 -0.56 -2.32 18.32
N TYR A 220 -0.79 -2.41 17.01
CA TYR A 220 0.01 -3.24 16.10
C TYR A 220 0.96 -2.39 15.23
N ILE A 221 0.59 -1.15 14.90
CA ILE A 221 1.40 -0.26 14.06
C ILE A 221 2.19 0.69 14.96
N VAL A 222 3.30 0.21 15.52
CA VAL A 222 4.17 0.96 16.44
C VAL A 222 5.55 1.17 15.80
N PRO A 223 5.71 2.16 14.91
CA PRO A 223 6.98 2.38 14.23
C PRO A 223 8.05 2.88 15.19
N THR A 224 9.21 2.21 15.22
CA THR A 224 10.33 2.55 16.12
C THR A 224 11.38 3.47 15.50
N SER A 225 11.33 3.69 14.18
CA SER A 225 12.27 4.51 13.42
C SER A 225 11.56 5.36 12.36
N ILE A 226 12.27 6.32 11.74
CA ILE A 226 11.74 7.11 10.62
C ILE A 226 11.44 6.23 9.40
N ALA A 227 12.29 5.25 9.12
CA ALA A 227 12.05 4.26 8.07
C ALA A 227 10.77 3.44 8.34
N GLU A 228 10.57 2.98 9.58
CA GLU A 228 9.34 2.28 9.95
C GLU A 228 8.12 3.19 9.89
N LYS A 229 8.24 4.47 10.29
CA LYS A 229 7.15 5.45 10.12
C LYS A 229 6.82 5.66 8.65
N TYR A 230 7.82 5.75 7.79
CA TYR A 230 7.64 5.85 6.35
C TYR A 230 6.78 4.69 5.85
N HIS A 231 7.16 3.44 6.12
CA HIS A 231 6.37 2.29 5.69
C HIS A 231 4.96 2.25 6.34
N ALA A 232 4.87 2.55 7.64
CA ALA A 232 3.60 2.56 8.37
C ALA A 232 2.59 3.56 7.79
N ILE A 233 3.04 4.71 7.28
CA ILE A 233 2.18 5.69 6.57
C ILE A 233 1.48 5.04 5.37
N PHE A 234 2.23 4.31 4.54
CA PHE A 234 1.67 3.63 3.36
C PHE A 234 0.70 2.53 3.79
N ILE A 235 1.03 1.79 4.84
CA ILE A 235 0.16 0.70 5.32
C ILE A 235 -1.14 1.21 5.89
N ILE A 236 -1.13 2.29 6.68
CA ILE A 236 -2.37 2.90 7.15
C ILE A 236 -3.18 3.43 5.96
N HIS A 237 -2.53 4.02 4.96
CA HIS A 237 -3.23 4.42 3.74
C HIS A 237 -3.92 3.23 3.05
N ASP A 238 -3.19 2.14 2.86
CA ASP A 238 -3.64 0.97 2.13
C ASP A 238 -4.80 0.26 2.82
N TYR A 239 -4.71 0.09 4.14
CA TYR A 239 -5.76 -0.53 4.92
C TYR A 239 -6.99 0.36 5.04
N PHE A 240 -6.85 1.62 5.47
CA PHE A 240 -8.01 2.40 5.91
C PHE A 240 -8.66 3.25 4.82
N TYR A 241 -7.89 3.60 3.79
CA TYR A 241 -8.32 4.58 2.81
C TYR A 241 -8.42 3.98 1.43
N ALA A 242 -7.48 3.14 1.01
CA ALA A 242 -7.47 2.56 -0.33
C ALA A 242 -8.64 1.58 -0.58
N CYS A 243 -9.20 0.97 0.46
CA CYS A 243 -10.20 -0.09 0.29
C CYS A 243 -11.60 0.37 -0.18
N ASN A 244 -11.90 1.68 -0.09
CA ASN A 244 -13.15 2.24 -0.56
C ASN A 244 -12.85 3.48 -1.43
N GLU A 245 -13.32 3.47 -2.68
CA GLU A 245 -12.96 4.49 -3.66
C GLU A 245 -13.36 5.91 -3.25
N ASP A 246 -14.54 6.10 -2.67
CA ASP A 246 -15.02 7.41 -2.22
C ASP A 246 -14.23 7.90 -1.01
N THR A 247 -13.97 7.00 -0.06
CA THR A 247 -13.11 7.28 1.10
C THR A 247 -11.71 7.67 0.65
N HIS A 248 -11.14 6.93 -0.29
CA HIS A 248 -9.82 7.19 -0.86
C HIS A 248 -9.76 8.56 -1.53
N LYS A 249 -10.76 8.89 -2.36
CA LYS A 249 -10.88 10.18 -3.05
C LYS A 249 -10.94 11.33 -2.06
N VAL A 250 -11.80 11.24 -1.04
CA VAL A 250 -11.95 12.27 0.00
C VAL A 250 -10.64 12.45 0.76
N PHE A 251 -10.00 11.35 1.19
CA PHE A 251 -8.70 11.40 1.87
C PHE A 251 -7.62 12.08 1.01
N CYS A 252 -7.53 11.72 -0.27
CA CYS A 252 -6.56 12.31 -1.20
C CYS A 252 -6.76 13.82 -1.36
N ILE A 253 -8.02 14.28 -1.46
CA ILE A 253 -8.36 15.70 -1.59
C ILE A 253 -7.97 16.45 -0.31
N ASP A 254 -8.37 15.93 0.84
CA ASP A 254 -8.09 16.53 2.15
C ASP A 254 -6.59 16.60 2.44
N TYR A 255 -5.86 15.53 2.13
CA TYR A 255 -4.41 15.47 2.32
C TYR A 255 -3.71 16.51 1.47
N LYS A 256 -4.06 16.62 0.17
CA LYS A 256 -3.47 17.63 -0.72
C LYS A 256 -3.74 19.06 -0.25
N LYS A 257 -4.96 19.34 0.22
CA LYS A 257 -5.32 20.65 0.78
C LYS A 257 -4.48 20.96 2.02
N ALA A 258 -4.40 20.03 2.97
CA ALA A 258 -3.61 20.20 4.18
C ALA A 258 -2.11 20.38 3.89
N LEU A 259 -1.58 19.63 2.93
CA LEU A 259 -0.19 19.75 2.51
C LEU A 259 0.10 21.11 1.86
N SER A 260 -0.82 21.61 1.03
CA SER A 260 -0.70 22.94 0.43
C SER A 260 -0.70 24.03 1.50
N GLN A 261 -1.60 23.92 2.49
CA GLN A 261 -1.67 24.85 3.62
C GLN A 261 -0.40 24.82 4.48
N LYS A 262 0.15 23.62 4.77
CA LYS A 262 1.43 23.45 5.45
C LYS A 262 2.53 24.21 4.71
N LYS A 263 2.70 23.93 3.41
CA LYS A 263 3.71 24.58 2.56
C LYS A 263 3.53 26.10 2.47
N PHE A 264 2.28 26.57 2.49
CA PHE A 264 1.99 28.00 2.52
C PHE A 264 2.44 28.64 3.84
N ARG A 265 2.11 28.02 4.99
CA ARG A 265 2.53 28.50 6.32
C ARG A 265 4.05 28.46 6.51
N GLU A 266 4.72 27.44 5.97
CA GLU A 266 6.18 27.36 5.97
C GLU A 266 6.83 28.45 5.10
N LYS A 267 6.09 28.99 4.12
CA LYS A 267 6.51 30.14 3.32
C LYS A 267 6.12 31.49 3.93
N GLU A 268 5.17 31.53 4.86
CA GLU A 268 4.82 32.76 5.56
C GLU A 268 5.97 33.17 6.51
N GLY A 269 6.75 34.15 6.05
CA GLY A 269 8.03 34.57 6.61
C GLY A 269 9.07 34.89 5.53
N VAL A 270 8.90 34.32 4.33
CA VAL A 270 9.76 34.53 3.16
C VAL A 270 8.93 35.17 2.04
N LYS A 271 9.16 36.46 1.77
CA LYS A 271 8.56 37.15 0.62
C LYS A 271 9.51 37.05 -0.57
N SER A 272 9.04 36.46 -1.68
CA SER A 272 9.79 36.46 -2.94
C SER A 272 9.80 37.87 -3.54
N ILE A 273 10.98 38.39 -3.84
CA ILE A 273 11.16 39.66 -4.56
C ILE A 273 11.67 39.33 -5.96
N ASN A 274 10.91 39.73 -6.99
CA ASN A 274 11.38 39.70 -8.37
C ASN A 274 12.01 41.05 -8.68
N VAL A 275 13.32 41.07 -8.91
CA VAL A 275 14.07 42.29 -9.25
C VAL A 275 14.69 42.12 -10.63
N GLN A 276 14.51 43.11 -11.50
CA GLN A 276 15.28 43.23 -12.72
C GLN A 276 16.57 43.98 -12.38
N LEU A 277 17.71 43.33 -12.60
CA LEU A 277 19.03 43.91 -12.38
C LEU A 277 19.66 44.26 -13.73
N ASP A 278 20.37 45.38 -13.75
CA ASP A 278 21.22 45.74 -14.87
C ASP A 278 22.28 44.65 -15.09
N ILE A 279 22.63 44.38 -16.36
CA ILE A 279 23.49 43.24 -16.73
C ILE A 279 24.81 43.28 -15.95
N LYS A 280 25.42 44.47 -15.87
CA LYS A 280 26.68 44.70 -15.15
C LYS A 280 26.57 44.40 -13.65
N ILE A 281 25.43 44.72 -13.02
CA ILE A 281 25.19 44.45 -11.59
C ILE A 281 24.94 42.97 -11.36
N LYS A 282 24.29 42.28 -12.30
CA LYS A 282 24.10 40.83 -12.25
C LYS A 282 25.44 40.09 -12.34
N GLU A 283 26.33 40.53 -13.23
CA GLU A 283 27.69 39.96 -13.33
C GLU A 283 28.50 40.14 -12.04
N GLN A 284 28.41 41.30 -11.39
CA GLN A 284 29.03 41.53 -10.08
C GLN A 284 28.42 40.64 -8.99
N LEU A 285 27.11 40.43 -9.01
CA LEU A 285 26.43 39.52 -8.09
C LEU A 285 26.93 38.08 -8.27
N ASP A 286 27.10 37.62 -9.51
CA ASP A 286 27.57 36.27 -9.82
C ASP A 286 29.01 36.05 -9.36
N GLN A 287 29.89 37.03 -9.55
CA GLN A 287 31.27 36.97 -9.03
C GLN A 287 31.30 36.86 -7.49
N LEU A 288 30.40 37.56 -6.79
CA LEU A 288 30.29 37.48 -5.34
C LEU A 288 29.73 36.12 -4.89
N LEU A 289 28.80 35.53 -5.64
CA LEU A 289 28.28 34.19 -5.35
C LEU A 289 29.38 33.14 -5.45
N ASP A 290 30.20 33.22 -6.49
CA ASP A 290 31.34 32.30 -6.68
C ASP A 290 32.39 32.47 -5.58
N HIS A 291 32.68 33.71 -5.16
CA HIS A 291 33.67 33.98 -4.14
C HIS A 291 33.24 33.52 -2.73
N TYR A 292 32.00 33.78 -2.33
CA TYR A 292 31.49 33.48 -0.98
C TYR A 292 30.78 32.12 -0.87
N GLN A 293 30.57 31.42 -1.98
CA GLN A 293 29.82 30.15 -2.06
C GLN A 293 28.41 30.24 -1.42
N TYR A 294 27.78 31.40 -1.53
CA TYR A 294 26.42 31.61 -1.04
C TYR A 294 25.39 31.32 -2.12
N SER A 295 24.17 30.96 -1.70
CA SER A 295 23.03 31.02 -2.61
C SER A 295 22.68 32.48 -2.92
N GLN A 296 22.12 32.74 -4.10
CA GLN A 296 21.71 34.09 -4.52
C GLN A 296 20.82 34.78 -3.49
N GLN A 297 19.87 34.04 -2.91
CA GLN A 297 19.01 34.55 -1.83
C GLN A 297 19.83 34.92 -0.59
N ARG A 298 20.73 34.05 -0.14
CA ARG A 298 21.52 34.29 1.07
C ARG A 298 22.43 35.52 0.92
N LEU A 299 23.07 35.68 -0.24
CA LEU A 299 23.92 36.83 -0.51
C LEU A 299 23.12 38.14 -0.49
N LEU A 300 21.94 38.16 -1.11
CA LEU A 300 21.05 39.34 -1.10
C LEU A 300 20.60 39.70 0.32
N GLU A 301 20.24 38.72 1.14
CA GLU A 301 19.88 38.95 2.55
C GLU A 301 21.03 39.58 3.35
N VAL A 302 22.27 39.11 3.14
CA VAL A 302 23.47 39.66 3.79
C VAL A 302 23.71 41.10 3.35
N LEU A 303 23.76 41.35 2.04
CA LEU A 303 24.01 42.69 1.48
C LEU A 303 22.96 43.70 1.97
N ILE A 304 21.68 43.31 1.95
CA ILE A 304 20.59 44.16 2.43
C ILE A 304 20.72 44.40 3.94
N SER A 305 21.01 43.37 4.73
CA SER A 305 21.14 43.50 6.19
C SER A 305 22.32 44.38 6.59
N GLU A 306 23.48 44.20 5.96
CA GLU A 306 24.68 45.00 6.23
C GLU A 306 24.47 46.47 5.82
N HIS A 307 23.92 46.69 4.62
CA HIS A 307 23.64 48.05 4.17
C HIS A 307 22.62 48.73 5.08
N TYR A 308 21.53 48.04 5.45
CA TYR A 308 20.52 48.56 6.36
C TYR A 308 21.10 48.94 7.73
N LYS A 309 21.92 48.06 8.34
CA LYS A 309 22.63 48.36 9.60
C LYS A 309 23.52 49.60 9.46
N SER A 310 24.23 49.73 8.35
CA SER A 310 25.11 50.88 8.09
C SER A 310 24.36 52.20 7.96
N VAL A 311 23.15 52.17 7.38
CA VAL A 311 22.29 53.35 7.19
C VAL A 311 21.60 53.72 8.50
N GLN A 312 21.09 52.74 9.25
CA GLN A 312 20.43 52.96 10.53
C GLN A 312 21.38 53.61 11.55
N HIS A 313 22.63 53.13 11.63
CA HIS A 313 23.65 53.74 12.47
C HIS A 313 24.00 55.20 12.10
N LYS A 314 23.79 55.60 10.83
CA LYS A 314 23.95 57.00 10.40
C LYS A 314 22.75 57.86 10.78
N LEU A 315 21.54 57.32 10.67
CA LEU A 315 20.29 58.00 11.04
C LEU A 315 20.20 58.23 12.56
N ASP A 316 20.66 57.28 13.36
CA ASP A 316 20.68 57.42 14.82
C ASP A 316 21.68 58.50 15.27
N LYS A 317 22.81 58.68 14.58
CA LYS A 317 23.78 59.74 14.88
C LYS A 317 23.29 61.15 14.52
N SER A 318 22.47 61.29 13.48
CA SER A 318 21.88 62.58 13.09
C SER A 318 20.75 63.06 14.00
N ASN A 319 20.15 62.18 14.82
CA ASN A 319 19.11 62.55 15.78
C ASN A 319 19.66 62.99 17.16
N PHE A 320 20.98 62.91 17.36
CA PHE A 320 21.68 63.35 18.58
C PHE A 320 22.67 64.51 18.33
N SER A 321 22.61 65.15 17.16
CA SER A 321 23.33 66.39 16.82
C SER A 321 22.31 67.50 16.63
#